data_AF-A0A7Y1XDS1-F1
#
_entry.id   AF-A0A7Y1XDS1-F1
#
_cell.length_a   1.000
_cell.length_b   1.000
_cell.length_c   1.000
_cell.angle_alpha   90.00
_cell.angle_beta   90.00
_cell.angle_gamma   90.00
#
_symmetry.space_group_name_H-M   'P 1'
#
loop_
_entity.id
_entity.type
_entity.pdbx_description
1 polymer ?
#
loop_
_entity_poly.entity_id
_entity_poly.type
_entity_poly.pdbx_seq_one_letter_code
_entity_poly.pdbx_strand_id
1 'polypeptide(L)' 'MPLPTPKPREDRKDYMARCMGNPTMIKEYPNTDQRLAVCAVQYRKK' A
#
# COMPACT_ATOMS: atom_id res chain seq x y z
N MET A 1 -4.48 -10.75 7.62
CA MET A 1 -3.15 -10.23 8.02
C MET A 1 -3.20 -8.70 7.99
N PRO A 2 -2.39 -7.96 8.75
CA PRO A 2 -2.48 -6.50 8.73
C PRO A 2 -2.00 -5.94 7.37
N LEU A 3 -2.78 -5.02 6.82
CA LEU A 3 -2.39 -4.29 5.61
C LEU A 3 -1.18 -3.39 5.89
N PRO A 4 -0.29 -3.16 4.91
CA PRO A 4 0.89 -2.32 5.10
C PRO A 4 0.51 -0.86 5.34
N THR A 5 0.74 -0.36 6.56
CA THR A 5 0.54 1.04 6.93
C THR A 5 1.80 1.88 6.67
N PRO A 6 1.68 3.19 6.39
CA PRO A 6 2.83 4.07 6.20
C PRO A 6 3.65 4.21 7.50
N LYS A 7 4.98 4.13 7.41
CA LYS A 7 5.87 4.37 8.57
C LYS A 7 5.97 5.87 8.87
N PRO A 8 6.29 6.27 10.12
CA PRO A 8 6.63 7.66 10.43
C PRO A 8 7.73 8.16 9.50
N ARG A 9 7.55 9.35 8.92
CA ARG A 9 8.48 9.98 7.96
C ARG A 9 8.76 9.20 6.66
N GLU A 10 8.04 8.11 6.37
CA GLU A 10 8.12 7.44 5.06
C GLU A 10 7.50 8.33 3.98
N ASP A 11 8.31 8.63 2.97
CA ASP A 11 7.88 9.37 1.79
C ASP A 11 6.88 8.55 0.97
N ARG A 12 6.01 9.26 0.24
CA ARG A 12 4.93 8.63 -0.52
C ARG A 12 5.44 7.59 -1.50
N LYS A 13 6.56 7.88 -2.19
CA LYS A 13 7.14 7.00 -3.19
C LYS A 13 7.55 5.65 -2.59
N ASP A 14 8.24 5.68 -1.46
CA ASP A 14 8.75 4.49 -0.78
C ASP A 14 7.61 3.64 -0.22
N TYR A 15 6.62 4.30 0.38
CA TYR A 15 5.41 3.61 0.83
C TYR A 15 4.64 2.96 -0.33
N MET A 16 4.45 3.67 -1.45
CA MET A 16 3.77 3.10 -2.62
C MET A 16 4.50 1.86 -3.14
N ALA A 17 5.83 1.92 -3.29
CA ALA A 17 6.61 0.77 -3.74
C ALA A 17 6.44 -0.45 -2.81
N ARG A 18 6.54 -0.22 -1.49
CA ARG A 18 6.37 -1.28 -0.49
C ARG A 18 4.95 -1.85 -0.44
N CYS A 19 3.94 -0.98 -0.52
CA CYS A 19 2.54 -1.39 -0.47
C CYS A 19 2.14 -2.18 -1.73
N MET A 20 2.53 -1.69 -2.91
CA MET A 20 2.22 -2.34 -4.18
C MET A 20 2.92 -3.70 -4.34
N GLY A 21 4.14 -3.84 -3.81
CA GLY A 21 4.91 -5.08 -3.81
C GLY A 21 4.62 -6.01 -2.62
N ASN A 22 3.74 -5.62 -1.70
CA ASN A 22 3.48 -6.42 -0.50
C ASN A 22 2.75 -7.74 -0.87
N PRO A 23 3.22 -8.91 -0.41
CA PRO A 23 2.59 -10.19 -0.74
C PRO A 23 1.10 -10.30 -0.34
N THR A 24 0.71 -9.67 0.77
CA THR A 24 -0.70 -9.63 1.20
C THR A 24 -1.52 -8.76 0.26
N MET A 25 -0.98 -7.60 -0.15
CA MET A 25 -1.65 -6.74 -1.12
C MET A 25 -1.79 -7.42 -2.49
N ILE A 26 -0.78 -8.18 -2.92
CA ILE A 26 -0.83 -8.94 -4.18
C ILE A 26 -1.90 -10.04 -4.09
N LYS A 27 -2.01 -10.73 -2.95
CA LYS A 27 -2.98 -11.81 -2.75
C LYS A 27 -4.43 -11.31 -2.60
N GLU A 28 -4.65 -10.26 -1.81
CA GLU A 28 -5.99 -9.76 -1.49
C GLU A 28 -6.52 -8.78 -2.55
N TYR A 29 -5.63 -8.04 -3.22
CA TYR A 29 -5.96 -7.09 -4.27
C TYR A 29 -5.16 -7.44 -5.53
N PRO A 30 -5.44 -8.57 -6.22
CA PRO A 30 -4.64 -9.00 -7.37
C PRO A 30 -4.68 -7.98 -8.52
N ASN A 31 -5.81 -7.29 -8.68
CA ASN A 31 -5.95 -6.19 -9.62
C ASN A 31 -5.07 -4.99 -9.20
N THR A 32 -4.20 -4.56 -10.11
CA THR A 32 -3.21 -3.51 -9.85
C THR A 32 -3.85 -2.16 -9.55
N ASP A 33 -4.92 -1.78 -10.24
CA ASP A 33 -5.58 -0.48 -10.05
C ASP A 33 -6.30 -0.42 -8.70
N GLN A 34 -6.95 -1.53 -8.31
CA GLN A 34 -7.55 -1.67 -7.00
C GLN A 34 -6.49 -1.58 -5.89
N ARG A 35 -5.38 -2.30 -6.04
CA ARG A 35 -4.25 -2.28 -5.10
C ARG A 35 -3.66 -0.87 -4.97
N LEU A 36 -3.49 -0.18 -6.09
CA LEU A 36 -3.03 1.21 -6.13
C LEU A 36 -3.99 2.14 -5.39
N ALA A 37 -5.30 2.00 -5.60
CA ALA A 37 -6.31 2.79 -4.92
C ALA A 37 -6.27 2.57 -3.40
N VAL A 38 -6.18 1.31 -2.94
CA VAL A 38 -6.09 0.98 -1.51
C VAL A 38 -4.81 1.55 -0.90
N CYS A 39 -3.65 1.34 -1.53
CA CYS A 39 -2.39 1.91 -1.07
C CYS A 39 -2.49 3.44 -0.99
N ALA A 40 -3.00 4.10 -2.02
CA ALA A 40 -3.12 5.56 -2.05
C ALA A 40 -4.03 6.09 -0.92
N VAL A 41 -5.17 5.42 -0.67
CA VAL A 41 -6.08 5.77 0.43
C VAL A 41 -5.41 5.57 1.78
N GLN A 42 -4.70 4.46 1.99
CA GLN A 42 -3.98 4.22 3.25
C GLN A 42 -2.88 5.25 3.52
N TYR A 43 -2.16 5.70 2.49
CA TYR A 43 -1.17 6.77 2.64
C TYR A 43 -1.82 8.10 3.05
N ARG A 44 -3.00 8.41 2.53
CA ARG A 44 -3.72 9.65 2.87
C ARG A 44 -4.33 9.62 4.27
N LYS A 45 -4.62 8.43 4.80
CA LYS A 45 -5.13 8.22 6.17
C LYS A 45 -4.04 8.20 7.24
N LYS A 46 -2.78 8.45 6.86
CA LYS A 46 -1.62 8.52 7.75
C LYS A 46 -1.78 9.57 8.84
#